data_AF-A0A7V2TP78-F1
#
_entry.id   AF-A0A7V2TP78-F1
#
_cell.length_a   1.000
_cell.length_b   1.000
_cell.length_c   1.000
_cell.angle_alpha   90.00
_cell.angle_beta   90.00
_cell.angle_gamma   90.00
#
_symmetry.space_group_name_H-M   'P 1'
#
loop_
_entity.id
_entity.type
_entity.pdbx_description
1 polymer ?
#
loop_
_entity_poly.entity_id
_entity_poly.type
_entity_poly.pdbx_seq_one_letter_code
_entity_poly.pdbx_strand_id
1 'polypeptide(L)'
;MSTRREFLTVGGAAAVIAAMQAGSSATAQTMAGGGQVTTHTLPELPYPYDALEPYIDAKTMELHHSKHHAAYVKGLNEAEAALAEARAKGDFAAVQALSKKAAFNGGGHFLHSMFWKIMAPAGNGGG
;
A
#
# COMPACT_ATOMS: atom_id res chain seq x y z
N MET A 1 54.51 -10.00 5.51
CA MET A 1 53.62 -9.10 6.27
C MET A 1 53.81 -7.70 5.72
N SER A 2 52.94 -7.27 4.81
CA SER A 2 53.01 -5.95 4.19
C SER A 2 51.71 -5.22 4.47
N THR A 3 51.83 -4.06 5.13
CA THR A 3 50.71 -3.29 5.68
C THR A 3 50.12 -2.36 4.62
N ARG A 4 48.83 -2.05 4.78
CA ARG A 4 47.93 -1.39 3.82
C ARG A 4 48.20 0.11 3.62
N ARG A 5 49.46 0.54 3.70
CA ARG A 5 49.85 1.96 3.65
C ARG A 5 50.70 2.38 2.45
N GLU A 6 51.06 1.47 1.54
CA GLU A 6 51.80 1.82 0.31
C GLU A 6 50.92 2.12 -0.92
N PHE A 7 49.59 2.03 -0.82
CA PHE A 7 48.72 2.19 -1.99
C PHE A 7 48.39 3.65 -2.37
N LEU A 8 48.94 4.65 -1.66
CA LEU A 8 48.59 6.06 -1.90
C LEU A 8 49.71 6.96 -2.43
N THR A 9 50.85 6.41 -2.82
CA THR A 9 51.99 7.25 -3.28
C THR A 9 52.77 6.63 -4.42
N VAL A 10 52.17 6.49 -5.61
CA VAL A 10 52.89 6.62 -6.89
C VAL A 10 51.93 7.24 -7.91
N GLY A 11 52.19 8.48 -8.27
CA GLY A 11 51.46 9.19 -9.32
C GLY A 11 51.85 8.74 -10.72
N GLY A 12 51.00 9.08 -11.69
CA GLY A 12 51.30 8.92 -13.12
C GLY A 12 50.25 9.63 -13.96
N ALA A 13 50.54 10.87 -14.35
CA ALA A 13 49.77 11.61 -15.34
C ALA A 13 50.04 11.06 -16.75
N ALA A 14 48.99 10.84 -17.54
CA ALA A 14 49.07 10.78 -19.00
C ALA A 14 47.71 11.20 -19.60
N ALA A 15 47.73 12.24 -20.42
CA ALA A 15 46.60 12.78 -21.18
C ALA A 15 46.77 12.45 -22.66
N VAL A 16 45.74 11.89 -23.32
CA VAL A 16 45.49 11.92 -24.79
C VAL A 16 43.97 11.66 -25.00
N ILE A 17 43.13 12.68 -25.22
CA ILE A 17 42.58 13.24 -26.49
C ILE A 17 41.46 12.41 -27.18
N ALA A 18 40.40 13.15 -27.52
CA ALA A 18 39.39 12.98 -28.59
C ALA A 18 38.12 12.14 -28.36
N ALA A 19 37.05 12.89 -28.09
CA ALA A 19 35.82 12.97 -28.90
C ALA A 19 35.11 11.68 -29.31
N MET A 20 33.99 11.40 -28.64
CA MET A 20 32.77 10.97 -29.33
C MET A 20 31.59 11.79 -28.81
N GLN A 21 30.97 12.51 -29.75
CA GLN A 21 29.78 13.31 -29.56
C GLN A 21 28.55 12.43 -29.28
N ALA A 22 27.57 13.11 -28.69
CA ALA A 22 26.15 12.97 -28.94
C ALA A 22 25.43 11.78 -28.31
N GLY A 23 24.54 12.14 -27.38
CA GLY A 23 23.16 11.78 -27.58
C GLY A 23 22.79 10.42 -27.01
N SER A 24 22.60 10.39 -25.71
CA SER A 24 21.37 9.84 -25.15
C SER A 24 21.12 10.55 -23.84
N SER A 25 20.48 11.71 -23.93
CA SER A 25 19.61 12.14 -22.84
C SER A 25 18.65 11.00 -22.64
N ALA A 26 18.91 10.15 -21.64
CA ALA A 26 17.90 9.27 -21.10
C ALA A 26 16.76 10.20 -20.74
N THR A 27 15.74 10.24 -21.60
CA THR A 27 14.46 10.85 -21.29
C THR A 27 14.05 10.20 -19.99
N ALA A 28 14.22 10.92 -18.88
CA ALA A 28 13.46 10.68 -17.69
C ALA A 28 12.02 10.78 -18.16
N GLN A 29 11.42 9.64 -18.48
CA GLN A 29 9.98 9.56 -18.62
C GLN A 29 9.47 10.02 -17.27
N THR A 30 8.99 11.26 -17.24
CA THR A 30 8.05 11.70 -16.24
C THR A 30 6.91 10.71 -16.38
N MET A 31 6.91 9.68 -15.54
CA MET A 31 5.73 8.87 -15.29
C MET A 31 4.78 9.80 -14.53
N ALA A 32 4.19 10.74 -15.27
CA ALA A 32 3.06 11.56 -14.86
C ALA A 32 1.80 10.67 -14.85
N GLY A 33 1.90 9.51 -14.21
CA GLY A 33 0.77 8.79 -13.70
C GLY A 33 0.63 9.24 -12.26
N GLY A 34 -0.02 10.39 -12.03
CA GLY A 34 -0.57 10.67 -10.71
C GLY A 34 -1.49 9.50 -10.37
N GLY A 35 -1.02 8.57 -9.55
CA GLY A 35 -1.71 7.31 -9.29
C GLY A 35 -3.15 7.61 -8.89
N GLN A 36 -4.11 7.21 -9.72
CA GLN A 36 -5.52 7.40 -9.44
C GLN A 36 -5.83 6.73 -8.11
N VAL A 37 -6.30 7.51 -7.13
CA VAL A 37 -6.83 6.99 -5.88
C VAL A 37 -8.23 6.46 -6.19
N THR A 38 -8.40 5.15 -6.16
CA THR A 38 -9.71 4.52 -6.21
C THR A 38 -10.36 4.64 -4.84
N THR A 39 -11.55 5.21 -4.75
CA THR A 39 -12.29 5.26 -3.48
C THR A 39 -12.86 3.89 -3.15
N HIS A 40 -12.51 3.37 -1.97
CA HIS A 40 -13.05 2.13 -1.42
C HIS A 40 -14.37 2.37 -0.72
N THR A 41 -15.27 1.39 -0.78
CA THR A 41 -16.60 1.44 -0.16
C THR A 41 -16.80 0.24 0.76
N LEU A 42 -17.62 0.41 1.81
CA LEU A 42 -18.05 -0.71 2.63
C LEU A 42 -19.00 -1.60 1.80
N PRO A 43 -18.68 -2.87 1.55
CA PRO A 43 -19.60 -3.77 0.85
C PRO A 43 -20.77 -4.11 1.75
N GLU A 44 -21.98 -4.18 1.18
CA GLU A 44 -23.14 -4.72 1.90
C GLU A 44 -22.91 -6.20 2.27
N LEU A 45 -23.50 -6.62 3.39
CA LEU A 45 -23.48 -8.04 3.77
C LEU A 45 -24.34 -8.86 2.80
N PRO A 46 -23.93 -10.10 2.46
CA PRO A 46 -24.72 -10.98 1.59
C PRO A 46 -25.92 -11.63 2.31
N TYR A 47 -26.09 -11.37 3.61
CA TYR A 47 -27.17 -11.87 4.46
C TYR A 47 -27.48 -10.88 5.60
N PRO A 48 -28.66 -10.97 6.24
CA PRO A 48 -29.03 -10.16 7.41
C PRO A 48 -28.09 -10.34 8.62
N TYR A 49 -28.05 -9.38 9.53
CA TYR A 49 -27.14 -9.42 10.69
C TYR A 49 -27.36 -10.62 11.62
N ASP A 50 -28.58 -11.13 11.73
CA ASP A 50 -28.97 -12.28 12.56
C ASP A 50 -28.82 -13.63 11.86
N ALA A 51 -28.38 -13.66 10.60
CA ALA A 51 -28.40 -14.87 9.78
C ALA A 51 -27.37 -15.95 10.21
N LEU A 52 -26.45 -15.62 11.12
CA LEU A 52 -25.43 -16.53 11.65
C LEU A 52 -25.71 -16.96 13.10
N GLU A 53 -26.88 -16.61 13.65
CA GLU A 53 -27.29 -17.13 14.95
C GLU A 53 -27.51 -18.65 14.91
N PRO A 54 -27.27 -19.38 16.03
CA PRO A 54 -26.83 -18.89 17.34
C PRO A 54 -25.30 -18.76 17.48
N TYR A 55 -24.54 -18.95 16.41
CA TYR A 55 -23.08 -19.04 16.47
C TYR A 55 -22.39 -17.68 16.55
N ILE A 56 -22.96 -16.67 15.87
CA ILE A 56 -22.54 -15.27 15.95
C ILE A 56 -23.80 -14.43 16.09
N ASP A 57 -23.90 -13.67 17.18
CA ASP A 57 -25.08 -12.86 17.47
C ASP A 57 -25.18 -11.62 16.55
N ALA A 58 -26.42 -11.17 16.33
CA ALA A 58 -26.70 -10.04 15.45
C ALA A 58 -25.99 -8.74 15.87
N LYS A 59 -25.79 -8.53 17.18
CA LYS A 59 -25.15 -7.30 17.68
C LYS A 59 -23.68 -7.27 17.35
N THR A 60 -22.99 -8.40 17.49
CA THR A 60 -21.61 -8.57 17.06
C THR A 60 -21.50 -8.31 15.56
N MET A 61 -22.37 -8.92 14.74
CA MET A 61 -22.35 -8.71 13.27
C MET A 61 -22.56 -7.24 12.89
N GLU A 62 -23.52 -6.56 13.51
CA GLU A 62 -23.80 -5.13 13.27
C GLU A 62 -22.58 -4.25 13.59
N LEU A 63 -21.97 -4.44 14.77
CA LEU A 63 -20.81 -3.64 15.18
C LEU A 63 -19.57 -3.95 14.35
N HIS A 64 -19.31 -5.23 14.06
CA HIS A 64 -18.16 -5.68 13.30
C HIS A 64 -18.21 -5.15 11.85
N HIS A 65 -19.39 -5.16 11.23
CA HIS A 65 -19.58 -4.61 9.89
C HIS A 65 -19.63 -3.07 9.89
N SER A 66 -20.60 -2.48 10.58
CA SER A 66 -20.91 -1.04 10.47
C SER A 66 -19.91 -0.11 11.16
N LYS A 67 -19.08 -0.64 12.08
CA LYS A 67 -18.06 0.14 12.81
C LYS A 67 -16.65 -0.29 12.45
N HIS A 68 -16.29 -1.56 12.69
CA HIS A 68 -14.92 -2.01 12.50
C HIS A 68 -14.52 -2.05 11.02
N HIS A 69 -15.31 -2.71 10.17
CA HIS A 69 -15.01 -2.73 8.73
C HIS A 69 -15.11 -1.32 8.11
N ALA A 70 -16.12 -0.54 8.50
CA ALA A 70 -16.26 0.86 8.06
C ALA A 70 -15.04 1.73 8.42
N ALA A 71 -14.44 1.53 9.60
CA ALA A 71 -13.24 2.25 10.02
C ALA A 71 -12.03 1.91 9.13
N TYR A 72 -11.86 0.64 8.73
CA TYR A 72 -10.81 0.25 7.80
C TYR A 72 -11.00 0.89 6.42
N VAL A 73 -12.21 0.90 5.88
CA VAL A 73 -12.52 1.57 4.59
C VAL A 73 -12.15 3.05 4.65
N LYS A 74 -12.59 3.76 5.70
CA LYS A 74 -12.26 5.18 5.91
C LYS A 74 -10.75 5.39 6.03
N GLY A 75 -10.08 4.60 6.86
CA GLY A 75 -8.65 4.73 7.11
C GLY A 75 -7.79 4.44 5.88
N LEU A 76 -8.23 3.52 5.01
CA LEU A 76 -7.58 3.20 3.74
C LEU A 76 -7.70 4.38 2.77
N ASN A 77 -8.92 4.89 2.56
CA ASN A 77 -9.17 6.04 1.68
C ASN A 77 -8.32 7.26 2.09
N GLU A 78 -8.26 7.57 3.39
CA GLU A 78 -7.42 8.66 3.91
C GLU A 78 -5.93 8.43 3.65
N ALA A 79 -5.44 7.19 3.84
CA ALA A 79 -4.03 6.87 3.65
C ALA A 79 -3.62 6.96 2.18
N GLU A 80 -4.45 6.45 1.27
CA GLU A 80 -4.16 6.49 -0.17
C GLU A 80 -4.25 7.92 -0.74
N ALA A 81 -5.19 8.73 -0.25
CA ALA A 81 -5.26 10.15 -0.59
C ALA A 81 -3.99 10.90 -0.15
N ALA A 82 -3.54 10.70 1.09
CA ALA A 82 -2.32 11.32 1.60
C ALA A 82 -1.06 10.82 0.86
N LEU A 83 -1.00 9.54 0.49
CA LEU A 83 0.09 9.01 -0.34
C LEU A 83 0.10 9.61 -1.75
N ALA A 84 -1.07 9.84 -2.35
CA ALA A 84 -1.18 10.49 -3.64
C ALA A 84 -0.74 11.96 -3.58
N GLU A 85 -1.12 12.68 -2.53
CA GLU A 85 -0.68 14.05 -2.28
C GLU A 85 0.84 14.12 -2.07
N ALA A 86 1.42 13.23 -1.26
CA ALA A 86 2.86 13.10 -1.06
C ALA A 86 3.61 12.90 -2.39
N ARG A 87 3.11 12.01 -3.25
CA ARG A 87 3.66 11.79 -4.60
C ARG A 87 3.56 13.05 -5.48
N ALA A 88 2.43 13.75 -5.46
CA ALA A 88 2.21 14.95 -6.27
C ALA A 88 3.14 16.10 -5.86
N LYS A 89 3.45 16.22 -4.56
CA LYS A 89 4.34 17.25 -4.01
C LYS A 89 5.82 16.85 -4.02
N GLY A 90 6.13 15.58 -4.24
CA GLY A 90 7.49 15.05 -4.04
C GLY A 90 7.95 15.07 -2.58
N ASP A 91 7.01 15.13 -1.63
CA ASP A 91 7.30 15.13 -0.18
C ASP A 91 7.05 13.72 0.38
N PHE A 92 8.14 13.02 0.67
CA PHE A 92 8.10 11.63 1.15
C PHE A 92 8.42 11.49 2.63
N ALA A 93 8.47 12.58 3.41
CA ALA A 93 8.85 12.53 4.83
C ALA A 93 7.94 11.58 5.64
N ALA A 94 6.65 11.52 5.31
CA ALA A 94 5.67 10.67 5.97
C ALA A 94 5.44 9.30 5.30
N VAL A 95 6.16 8.97 4.22
CA VAL A 95 5.81 7.81 3.36
C VAL A 95 5.80 6.48 4.12
N GLN A 96 6.71 6.30 5.08
CA GLN A 96 6.77 5.08 5.89
C GLN A 96 5.51 4.91 6.76
N ALA A 97 5.12 5.98 7.46
CA ALA A 97 3.94 5.98 8.33
C ALA A 97 2.65 5.81 7.51
N LEU A 98 2.55 6.52 6.38
CA LEU A 98 1.40 6.43 5.47
C LEU A 98 1.29 5.03 4.84
N SER A 99 2.39 4.43 4.44
CA SER A 99 2.41 3.06 3.91
C SER A 99 1.97 2.04 4.96
N LYS A 100 2.38 2.21 6.22
CA LYS A 100 1.89 1.37 7.33
C LYS A 100 0.39 1.54 7.56
N LYS A 101 -0.12 2.78 7.50
CA LYS A 101 -1.57 3.07 7.63
C LYS A 101 -2.35 2.43 6.47
N ALA A 102 -1.86 2.55 5.24
CA ALA A 102 -2.47 1.94 4.06
C ALA A 102 -2.47 0.41 4.17
N ALA A 103 -1.35 -0.21 4.56
CA ALA A 103 -1.27 -1.66 4.73
C ALA A 103 -2.21 -2.20 5.82
N PHE A 104 -2.27 -1.53 6.97
CA PHE A 104 -3.14 -1.94 8.08
C PHE A 104 -4.63 -1.85 7.70
N ASN A 105 -5.05 -0.72 7.15
CA ASN A 105 -6.45 -0.51 6.79
C ASN A 105 -6.85 -1.29 5.52
N GLY A 106 -5.93 -1.41 4.55
CA GLY A 106 -6.12 -2.21 3.34
C GLY A 106 -6.24 -3.68 3.64
N GLY A 107 -5.36 -4.23 4.50
CA GLY A 107 -5.48 -5.59 5.00
C GLY A 107 -6.79 -5.79 5.77
N GLY A 108 -7.17 -4.84 6.63
CA GLY A 108 -8.46 -4.86 7.32
C GLY A 108 -9.65 -4.94 6.37
N HIS A 109 -9.73 -4.04 5.38
CA HIS A 109 -10.80 -4.03 4.39
C HIS A 109 -10.86 -5.33 3.57
N PHE A 110 -9.72 -5.81 3.07
CA PHE A 110 -9.64 -7.03 2.27
C PHE A 110 -10.10 -8.26 3.07
N LEU A 111 -9.55 -8.44 4.28
CA LEU A 111 -9.86 -9.60 5.11
C LEU A 111 -11.32 -9.63 5.54
N HIS A 112 -11.92 -8.49 5.88
CA HIS A 112 -13.35 -8.44 6.23
C HIS A 112 -14.23 -8.68 5.02
N SER A 113 -13.89 -8.10 3.86
CA SER A 113 -14.63 -8.35 2.60
C SER A 113 -14.62 -9.82 2.20
N MET A 114 -13.54 -10.54 2.47
CA MET A 114 -13.47 -11.99 2.32
C MET A 114 -14.29 -12.71 3.39
N PHE A 115 -14.11 -12.33 4.67
CA PHE A 115 -14.78 -12.95 5.82
C PHE A 115 -16.30 -13.03 5.65
N TRP A 116 -16.94 -11.94 5.19
CA TRP A 116 -18.40 -11.93 4.96
C TRP A 116 -18.86 -12.85 3.84
N LYS A 117 -18.01 -13.15 2.86
CA LYS A 117 -18.34 -13.98 1.69
C LYS A 117 -18.09 -15.47 1.92
N ILE A 118 -17.25 -15.82 2.88
CA ILE A 118 -16.92 -17.22 3.20
C ILE A 118 -17.81 -17.80 4.31
N MET A 119 -18.62 -16.97 4.97
CA MET A 119 -19.65 -17.41 5.91
C MET A 119 -21.00 -17.52 5.18
N ALA A 120 -21.85 -18.40 5.67
CA ALA A 120 -23.22 -18.54 5.20
C ALA A 120 -24.11 -19.03 6.35
N PRO A 121 -25.43 -18.77 6.30
CA PRO A 121 -26.37 -19.30 7.27
C PRO A 121 -26.33 -20.83 7.32
N ALA A 122 -26.66 -21.41 8.47
CA ALA A 122 -26.68 -22.86 8.66
C ALA A 122 -27.52 -23.55 7.57
N GLY A 123 -26.98 -24.62 6.98
CA GLY A 123 -27.64 -25.37 5.91
C GLY A 123 -27.44 -24.81 4.50
N ASN A 124 -26.80 -23.64 4.33
CA ASN A 124 -26.47 -23.04 3.03
C ASN A 124 -24.98 -23.12 2.66
N GLY A 125 -24.28 -24.15 3.14
CA GLY A 125 -22.85 -24.37 2.87
C GLY A 125 -21.88 -23.67 3.82
N GLY A 126 -22.40 -22.94 4.82
CA GLY A 126 -21.68 -22.55 6.03
C GLY A 126 -21.97 -23.57 7.14
N GLY A 127 -20.94 -23.91 7.92
CA GLY A 127 -21.01 -24.91 8.99
C GLY A 127 -22.08 -24.60 10.04
#